data_AF-A0AA35Y509-F1
#
_entry.id   AF-A0AA35Y509-F1
#
_cell.length_a   1.000
_cell.length_b   1.000
_cell.length_c   1.000
_cell.angle_alpha   90.00
_cell.angle_beta   90.00
_cell.angle_gamma   90.00
#
_symmetry.space_group_name_H-M   'P 1'
#
loop_
_entity.id
_entity.type
_entity.pdbx_description
1 polymer ?
#
loop_
_entity_poly.entity_id
_entity_poly.type
_entity_poly.pdbx_seq_one_letter_code
_entity_poly.pdbx_strand_id
1 'polypeptide(L)'
;MEATSSKRPRQTKSFVRRRKPRTPSPPFRSPSPPSISPSPPSRSPTPPVDPSHCGVVCLGPIQQGKLESFLKRGHAIQKFAHVPTLKELYVYNQVETLFRNIGWHDLLRVHELSYKVPTTEFLSSVYLDHGILYFRLMKQDYEISLDQINAIVGAPTENTFGPTDPIQGYFDMTWWTRLTQLHPYVSSAAKASSLIHPVIKVAHRIIASLVAPREERSTISALELKILYAMTHPENNLIPHYGRFLCHKLIRLSTSRSGKIVCGGIVSMLAKSAHI
;
A
#
# COMPACT_ATOMS: atom_id res chain seq x y z
N MET A 1 28.21 -36.84 -55.10
CA MET A 1 27.02 -36.24 -55.74
C MET A 1 26.36 -35.37 -54.70
N GLU A 2 26.48 -34.06 -54.91
CA GLU A 2 26.04 -32.98 -54.04
C GLU A 2 24.51 -32.85 -54.00
N ALA A 3 23.95 -32.57 -52.83
CA ALA A 3 22.57 -32.08 -52.70
C ALA A 3 22.59 -30.81 -51.82
N THR A 4 22.26 -29.70 -52.48
CA THR A 4 22.39 -28.34 -52.00
C THR A 4 21.21 -27.92 -51.10
N SER A 5 21.57 -27.30 -49.97
CA SER A 5 20.68 -26.68 -48.99
C SER A 5 20.20 -25.31 -49.50
N SER A 6 18.90 -25.16 -49.74
CA SER A 6 18.27 -23.89 -50.12
C SER A 6 17.57 -23.23 -48.92
N LYS A 7 18.18 -22.18 -48.36
CA LYS A 7 17.62 -21.31 -47.32
C LYS A 7 16.75 -20.22 -47.97
N ARG A 8 15.46 -20.16 -47.60
CA ARG A 8 14.59 -19.01 -47.92
C ARG A 8 14.78 -17.86 -46.92
N PRO A 9 14.85 -16.59 -47.36
CA PRO A 9 14.89 -15.44 -46.47
C PRO A 9 13.48 -15.06 -45.99
N ARG A 10 13.33 -14.83 -44.68
CA ARG A 10 12.13 -14.25 -44.06
C ARG A 10 12.13 -12.73 -44.29
N GLN A 11 11.16 -12.24 -45.05
CA GLN A 11 10.88 -10.81 -45.17
C GLN A 11 10.14 -10.29 -43.92
N THR A 12 10.80 -9.39 -43.18
CA THR A 12 10.17 -8.57 -42.13
C THR A 12 9.42 -7.40 -42.77
N LYS A 13 8.08 -7.43 -42.71
CA LYS A 13 7.22 -6.30 -43.09
C LYS A 13 7.19 -5.28 -41.95
N SER A 14 7.76 -4.10 -42.19
CA SER A 14 7.65 -2.93 -41.32
C SER A 14 6.26 -2.31 -41.42
N PHE A 15 5.52 -2.33 -40.31
CA PHE A 15 4.21 -1.71 -40.21
C PHE A 15 4.37 -0.21 -39.88
N VAL A 16 4.39 0.63 -40.90
CA VAL A 16 4.31 2.09 -40.75
C VAL A 16 2.86 2.48 -40.47
N ARG A 17 2.54 2.81 -39.21
CA ARG A 17 1.25 3.39 -38.82
C ARG A 17 1.11 4.80 -39.45
N ARG A 18 0.36 4.90 -40.55
CA ARG A 18 -0.17 6.17 -41.08
C ARG A 18 -1.01 6.86 -39.99
N ARG A 19 -0.52 8.00 -39.49
CA ARG A 19 -1.33 8.94 -38.70
C ARG A 19 -2.35 9.61 -39.63
N LYS A 20 -3.64 9.49 -39.31
CA LYS A 20 -4.70 10.25 -39.96
C LYS A 20 -4.49 11.76 -39.72
N PRO A 21 -4.75 12.63 -40.72
CA PRO A 21 -4.76 14.08 -40.51
C PRO A 21 -5.86 14.44 -39.51
N ARG A 22 -5.52 15.25 -38.50
CA ARG A 22 -6.50 15.86 -37.60
C ARG A 22 -7.19 16.99 -38.35
N THR A 23 -8.52 16.91 -38.45
CA THR A 23 -9.37 18.02 -38.85
C THR A 23 -9.22 19.18 -37.87
N PRO A 24 -9.16 20.44 -38.33
CA PRO A 24 -9.09 21.61 -37.46
C PRO A 24 -10.40 21.78 -36.69
N SER A 25 -10.30 21.85 -35.37
CA SER A 25 -11.43 22.16 -34.50
C SER A 25 -11.88 23.63 -34.71
N PRO A 26 -13.19 23.91 -34.62
CA PRO A 26 -13.70 25.28 -34.69
C PRO A 26 -13.21 26.13 -33.49
N PRO A 27 -13.10 27.46 -33.65
CA PRO A 27 -12.66 28.35 -32.59
C PRO A 27 -13.67 28.36 -31.43
N PHE A 28 -13.17 28.07 -30.22
CA PHE A 28 -13.90 28.24 -28.98
C PHE A 28 -14.23 29.72 -28.77
N ARG A 29 -15.51 30.06 -28.72
CA ARG A 29 -15.98 31.35 -28.18
C ARG A 29 -15.67 31.39 -26.68
N SER A 30 -14.85 32.34 -26.27
CA SER A 30 -14.58 32.65 -24.86
C SER A 30 -15.85 33.16 -24.17
N PRO A 31 -16.31 32.54 -23.07
CA PRO A 31 -17.32 33.13 -22.22
C PRO A 31 -16.72 34.27 -21.40
N SER A 32 -17.49 35.36 -21.26
CA SER A 32 -17.15 36.55 -20.48
C SER A 32 -16.83 36.22 -19.01
N PRO A 33 -15.92 36.95 -18.36
CA PRO A 33 -15.55 36.69 -16.97
C PRO A 33 -16.70 37.03 -16.00
N PRO A 34 -16.97 36.18 -15.00
CA PRO A 34 -17.91 36.50 -13.93
C PRO A 34 -17.34 37.54 -12.95
N SER A 35 -18.25 38.34 -12.40
CA SER A 35 -18.05 39.35 -11.37
C SER A 35 -17.27 38.81 -10.16
N ILE A 36 -16.24 39.56 -9.78
CA ILE A 36 -15.34 39.30 -8.65
C ILE A 36 -16.14 39.48 -7.35
N SER A 37 -16.32 38.38 -6.62
CA SER A 37 -16.76 38.40 -5.21
C SER A 37 -15.58 38.74 -4.28
N PRO A 38 -15.81 39.44 -3.16
CA PRO A 38 -14.75 39.87 -2.24
C PRO A 38 -14.05 38.68 -1.57
N SER A 39 -12.73 38.73 -1.58
CA SER A 39 -11.84 37.74 -0.97
C SER A 39 -12.08 37.60 0.54
N PRO A 40 -12.08 36.38 1.11
CA PRO A 40 -12.13 36.18 2.55
C PRO A 40 -10.85 36.70 3.23
N PRO A 41 -10.94 37.13 4.50
CA PRO A 41 -9.80 37.69 5.22
C PRO A 41 -8.66 36.67 5.33
N SER A 42 -7.46 37.14 4.96
CA SER A 42 -6.20 36.42 5.08
C SER A 42 -6.02 35.95 6.52
N ARG A 43 -6.07 34.63 6.74
CA ARG A 43 -5.74 34.03 8.04
C ARG A 43 -4.22 34.19 8.23
N SER A 44 -3.86 34.98 9.24
CA SER A 44 -2.49 35.12 9.73
C SER A 44 -1.88 33.74 9.98
N PRO A 45 -0.60 33.52 9.61
CA PRO A 45 0.08 32.24 9.84
C PRO A 45 0.11 31.96 11.35
N THR A 46 -0.45 30.82 11.75
CA THR A 46 -0.34 30.30 13.12
C THR A 46 1.14 30.18 13.50
N PRO A 47 1.53 30.62 14.71
CA PRO A 47 2.91 30.52 15.16
C PRO A 47 3.40 29.06 15.12
N PRO A 48 4.69 28.83 14.81
CA PRO A 48 5.25 27.48 14.81
C PRO A 48 5.11 26.87 16.21
N VAL A 49 4.44 25.73 16.29
CA VAL A 49 4.30 24.96 17.53
C VAL A 49 5.70 24.51 17.96
N ASP A 50 6.13 24.93 19.15
CA ASP A 50 7.40 24.52 19.74
C ASP A 50 7.40 22.99 19.99
N PRO A 51 8.30 22.21 19.35
CA PRO A 51 8.38 20.76 19.50
C PRO A 51 8.59 20.31 20.95
N SER A 52 9.15 21.19 21.79
CA SER A 52 9.41 20.97 23.23
C SER A 52 8.14 20.63 24.02
N HIS A 53 6.97 21.04 23.54
CA HIS A 53 5.69 20.80 24.21
C HIS A 53 5.05 19.43 23.91
N CYS A 54 5.53 18.68 22.91
CA CYS A 54 4.95 17.35 22.61
C CYS A 54 5.45 16.23 23.53
N GLY A 55 6.43 16.52 24.41
CA GLY A 55 6.96 15.53 25.34
C GLY A 55 7.56 14.30 24.64
N VAL A 56 8.13 14.42 23.44
CA VAL A 56 8.79 13.28 22.79
C VAL A 56 10.29 13.33 23.09
N VAL A 57 10.86 12.25 23.62
CA VAL A 57 12.31 12.14 23.90
C VAL A 57 13.00 11.56 22.67
N CYS A 58 13.97 12.30 22.12
CA CYS A 58 14.80 11.84 21.00
C CYS A 58 16.12 11.24 21.52
N LEU A 59 16.54 10.10 20.99
CA LEU A 59 17.79 9.43 21.33
C LEU A 59 19.01 10.00 20.59
N GLY A 60 18.81 10.94 19.67
CA GLY A 60 19.89 11.59 18.95
C GLY A 60 19.42 12.54 17.83
N PRO A 61 20.36 13.27 17.22
CA PRO A 61 20.05 14.31 16.23
C PRO A 61 19.38 13.76 14.96
N ILE A 62 19.72 12.53 14.56
CA ILE A 62 19.12 11.87 13.39
C ILE A 62 17.63 11.62 13.62
N GLN A 63 17.27 11.09 14.80
CA GLN A 63 15.87 10.85 15.14
C GLN A 63 15.10 12.16 15.27
N GLN A 64 15.70 13.18 15.90
CA GLN A 64 15.09 14.50 16.04
C GLN A 64 14.74 15.11 14.68
N GLY A 65 15.68 15.08 13.72
CA GLY A 65 15.42 15.57 12.37
C GLY A 65 14.29 14.81 11.66
N LYS A 66 14.19 13.49 11.84
CA LYS A 66 13.06 12.70 11.35
C LYS A 66 11.75 13.10 12.02
N LEU A 67 11.74 13.21 13.35
CA LEU A 67 10.57 13.57 14.13
C LEU A 67 9.99 14.92 13.69
N GLU A 68 10.84 15.95 13.60
CA GLU A 68 10.44 17.28 13.14
C GLU A 68 9.88 17.25 11.70
N SER A 69 10.49 16.45 10.82
CA SER A 69 9.99 16.24 9.46
C SER A 69 8.60 15.59 9.46
N PHE A 70 8.38 14.55 10.25
CA PHE A 70 7.10 13.85 10.34
C PHE A 70 6.01 14.69 11.01
N LEU A 71 6.34 15.54 11.99
CA LEU A 71 5.37 16.43 12.65
C LEU A 71 4.77 17.46 11.68
N LYS A 72 5.57 17.90 10.71
CA LYS A 72 5.18 18.82 9.64
C LYS A 72 4.40 18.14 8.52
N ARG A 73 4.49 16.81 8.38
CA ARG A 73 3.75 16.05 7.36
C ARG A 73 2.26 15.97 7.71
N GLY A 74 1.43 15.91 6.68
CA GLY A 74 0.00 15.65 6.83
C GLY A 74 -0.25 14.20 7.25
N HIS A 75 -1.25 13.99 8.11
CA HIS A 75 -1.76 12.67 8.47
C HIS A 75 -3.09 12.44 7.75
N ALA A 76 -3.31 11.21 7.29
CA ALA A 76 -4.59 10.79 6.76
C ALA A 76 -5.14 9.63 7.59
N ILE A 77 -6.47 9.57 7.66
CA ILE A 77 -7.19 8.52 8.38
C ILE A 77 -6.86 7.18 7.73
N GLN A 78 -6.34 6.25 8.52
CA GLN A 78 -6.20 4.87 8.10
C GLN A 78 -7.58 4.23 7.95
N LYS A 79 -7.79 3.55 6.83
CA LYS A 79 -9.08 2.91 6.54
C LYS A 79 -9.03 1.44 6.89
N PHE A 80 -10.12 0.93 7.44
CA PHE A 80 -10.29 -0.48 7.80
C PHE A 80 -11.43 -1.08 6.98
N ALA A 81 -11.56 -2.41 7.00
CA ALA A 81 -12.71 -3.07 6.42
C ALA A 81 -13.96 -2.69 7.24
N HIS A 82 -15.04 -2.31 6.55
CA HIS A 82 -16.33 -2.06 7.19
C HIS A 82 -17.26 -3.24 6.90
N VAL A 83 -17.25 -4.23 7.80
CA VAL A 83 -17.98 -5.50 7.64
C VAL A 83 -19.47 -5.31 7.33
N PRO A 84 -20.23 -4.40 7.98
CA PRO A 84 -21.63 -4.17 7.62
C PRO A 84 -21.83 -3.81 6.15
N THR A 85 -21.02 -2.89 5.61
CA THR A 85 -21.09 -2.51 4.18
C THR A 85 -20.70 -3.66 3.26
N LEU A 86 -19.74 -4.50 3.64
CA LEU A 86 -19.41 -5.69 2.84
C LEU A 86 -20.59 -6.68 2.76
N LYS A 87 -21.37 -6.79 3.84
CA LYS A 87 -22.58 -7.63 3.90
C LYS A 87 -23.71 -7.02 3.07
N GLU A 88 -23.96 -5.72 3.20
CA GLU A 88 -24.96 -4.98 2.39
C GLU A 88 -24.68 -5.09 0.89
N LEU A 89 -23.40 -5.12 0.50
CA LEU A 89 -22.97 -5.30 -0.89
C LEU A 89 -22.93 -6.77 -1.35
N TYR A 90 -23.32 -7.72 -0.49
CA TYR A 90 -23.29 -9.17 -0.76
C TYR A 90 -21.93 -9.72 -1.21
N VAL A 91 -20.83 -9.09 -0.76
CA VAL A 91 -19.45 -9.51 -1.08
C VAL A 91 -18.68 -10.04 0.13
N TYR A 92 -19.24 -9.94 1.35
CA TYR A 92 -18.53 -10.30 2.58
C TYR A 92 -18.01 -11.73 2.57
N ASN A 93 -18.85 -12.72 2.27
CA ASN A 93 -18.45 -14.14 2.32
C ASN A 93 -17.29 -14.42 1.35
N GLN A 94 -17.33 -13.88 0.13
CA GLN A 94 -16.26 -14.11 -0.84
C GLN A 94 -14.96 -13.39 -0.46
N VAL A 95 -15.05 -12.17 0.11
CA VAL A 95 -13.88 -11.45 0.64
C VAL A 95 -13.29 -12.22 1.83
N GLU A 96 -14.13 -12.66 2.77
CA GLU A 96 -13.72 -13.45 3.91
C GLU A 96 -13.05 -14.75 3.48
N THR A 97 -13.57 -15.46 2.48
CA THR A 97 -12.93 -16.65 1.90
C THR A 97 -11.53 -16.33 1.37
N LEU A 98 -11.35 -15.24 0.61
CA LEU A 98 -10.01 -14.84 0.12
C LEU A 98 -9.03 -14.59 1.27
N PHE A 99 -9.46 -13.94 2.34
CA PHE A 99 -8.60 -13.72 3.51
C PHE A 99 -8.36 -14.99 4.32
N ARG A 100 -9.35 -15.90 4.39
CA ARG A 100 -9.22 -17.21 5.04
C ARG A 100 -8.21 -18.10 4.32
N ASN A 101 -8.18 -18.06 2.98
CA ASN A 101 -7.22 -18.82 2.17
C ASN A 101 -5.74 -18.54 2.53
N ILE A 102 -5.47 -17.36 3.10
CA ILE A 102 -4.12 -16.96 3.53
C ILE A 102 -4.00 -16.77 5.05
N GLY A 103 -5.01 -17.21 5.83
CA GLY A 103 -5.02 -17.10 7.29
C GLY A 103 -5.17 -15.67 7.84
N TRP A 104 -5.59 -14.69 7.04
CA TRP A 104 -5.67 -13.28 7.44
C TRP A 104 -7.10 -12.80 7.77
N HIS A 105 -8.06 -13.71 7.91
CA HIS A 105 -9.47 -13.37 8.10
C HIS A 105 -9.76 -12.49 9.34
N ASP A 106 -8.99 -12.62 10.41
CA ASP A 106 -9.16 -11.78 11.62
C ASP A 106 -8.79 -10.30 11.37
N LEU A 107 -7.94 -10.01 10.38
CA LEU A 107 -7.65 -8.62 9.96
C LEU A 107 -8.90 -7.87 9.49
N LEU A 108 -9.96 -8.56 9.06
CA LEU A 108 -11.22 -7.92 8.67
C LEU A 108 -11.96 -7.30 9.86
N ARG A 109 -11.61 -7.69 11.09
CA ARG A 109 -12.22 -7.21 12.33
C ARG A 109 -11.39 -6.12 13.03
N VAL A 110 -10.16 -5.91 12.58
CA VAL A 110 -9.27 -4.90 13.14
C VAL A 110 -9.83 -3.51 12.84
N HIS A 111 -9.97 -2.70 13.88
CA HIS A 111 -10.35 -1.31 13.78
C HIS A 111 -9.67 -0.51 14.88
N GLU A 112 -8.84 0.46 14.49
CA GLU A 112 -8.04 1.23 15.43
C GLU A 112 -8.06 2.73 15.17
N LEU A 113 -8.04 3.49 16.26
CA LEU A 113 -7.89 4.95 16.21
C LEU A 113 -6.45 5.31 15.79
N SER A 114 -6.27 6.50 15.22
CA SER A 114 -4.96 6.99 14.78
C SER A 114 -4.55 8.21 15.59
N TYR A 115 -3.41 8.13 16.26
CA TYR A 115 -2.87 9.24 17.06
C TYR A 115 -1.63 9.85 16.41
N LYS A 116 -1.68 11.16 16.13
CA LYS A 116 -0.62 11.87 15.38
C LYS A 116 0.75 11.77 16.05
N VAL A 117 0.84 12.12 17.33
CA VAL A 117 2.12 12.20 18.06
C VAL A 117 2.77 10.81 18.21
N PRO A 118 2.07 9.77 18.72
CA PRO A 118 2.66 8.43 18.83
C PRO A 118 3.06 7.84 17.48
N THR A 119 2.26 8.05 16.43
CA THR A 119 2.62 7.59 15.07
C THR A 119 3.90 8.24 14.57
N THR A 120 4.09 9.52 14.86
CA THR A 120 5.26 10.29 14.45
C THR A 120 6.51 9.84 15.22
N GLU A 121 6.38 9.64 16.54
CA GLU A 121 7.46 9.09 17.38
C GLU A 121 7.90 7.71 16.90
N PHE A 122 6.93 6.82 16.67
CA PHE A 122 7.15 5.48 16.11
C PHE A 122 7.92 5.55 14.78
N LEU A 123 7.43 6.32 13.81
CA LEU A 123 8.09 6.40 12.50
C LEU A 123 9.47 7.06 12.55
N SER A 124 9.71 7.96 13.51
CA SER A 124 11.03 8.58 13.69
C SER A 124 12.09 7.62 14.22
N SER A 125 11.66 6.62 15.01
CA SER A 125 12.52 5.69 15.74
C SER A 125 12.58 4.29 15.13
N VAL A 126 11.61 3.92 14.28
CA VAL A 126 11.48 2.53 13.81
C VAL A 126 12.66 2.08 12.95
N TYR A 127 13.23 0.93 13.30
CA TYR A 127 14.17 0.17 12.48
C TYR A 127 13.95 -1.33 12.65
N LEU A 128 14.44 -2.11 11.70
CA LEU A 128 14.31 -3.57 11.68
C LEU A 128 15.70 -4.18 11.70
N ASP A 129 15.96 -5.06 12.66
CA ASP A 129 17.21 -5.80 12.78
C ASP A 129 16.94 -7.27 13.09
N HIS A 130 17.53 -8.19 12.33
CA HIS A 130 17.38 -9.65 12.48
C HIS A 130 15.94 -10.18 12.69
N GLY A 131 14.92 -9.52 12.11
CA GLY A 131 13.51 -9.92 12.28
C GLY A 131 12.87 -9.42 13.58
N ILE A 132 13.49 -8.46 14.26
CA ILE A 132 12.96 -7.74 15.41
C ILE A 132 12.78 -6.27 15.00
N LEU A 133 11.57 -5.77 15.18
CA LEU A 133 11.21 -4.39 14.94
C LEU A 133 11.41 -3.61 16.24
N TYR A 134 12.32 -2.64 16.22
CA TYR A 134 12.60 -1.74 17.34
C TYR A 134 11.96 -0.39 17.07
N PHE A 135 11.32 0.20 18.07
CA PHE A 135 10.68 1.50 17.96
C PHE A 135 10.45 2.14 19.32
N ARG A 136 10.17 3.45 19.32
CA ARG A 136 9.79 4.21 20.50
C ARG A 136 8.32 4.60 20.43
N LEU A 137 7.62 4.50 21.55
CA LEU A 137 6.25 4.97 21.70
C LEU A 137 6.02 5.51 23.12
N MET A 138 5.41 6.67 23.24
CA MET A 138 5.14 7.31 24.55
C MET A 138 6.41 7.39 25.42
N LYS A 139 7.55 7.77 24.82
CA LYS A 139 8.87 7.86 25.46
C LYS A 139 9.51 6.53 25.90
N GLN A 140 8.90 5.39 25.63
CA GLN A 140 9.44 4.07 25.98
C GLN A 140 9.92 3.34 24.73
N ASP A 141 11.02 2.62 24.84
CA ASP A 141 11.58 1.81 23.77
C ASP A 141 10.97 0.40 23.83
N TYR A 142 10.57 -0.11 22.67
CA TYR A 142 9.94 -1.41 22.50
C TYR A 142 10.66 -2.20 21.42
N GLU A 143 10.58 -3.52 21.57
CA GLU A 143 10.97 -4.49 20.56
C GLU A 143 9.81 -5.47 20.33
N ILE A 144 9.61 -5.86 19.07
CA ILE A 144 8.62 -6.87 18.72
C ILE A 144 9.13 -7.72 17.56
N SER A 145 9.07 -9.04 17.70
CA SER A 145 9.41 -9.96 16.63
C SER A 145 8.36 -9.93 15.52
N LEU A 146 8.74 -10.29 14.30
CA LEU A 146 7.77 -10.38 13.20
C LEU A 146 6.66 -11.42 13.48
N ASP A 147 6.97 -12.48 14.21
CA ASP A 147 5.99 -13.51 14.60
C ASP A 147 5.01 -13.00 15.66
N GLN A 148 5.47 -12.19 16.62
CA GLN A 148 4.58 -11.51 17.56
C GLN A 148 3.61 -10.58 16.82
N ILE A 149 4.06 -9.89 15.76
CA ILE A 149 3.16 -9.09 14.90
C ILE A 149 2.09 -9.96 14.24
N ASN A 150 2.42 -11.16 13.77
CA ASN A 150 1.42 -12.09 13.23
C ASN A 150 0.43 -12.54 14.31
N ALA A 151 0.93 -12.90 15.50
CA ALA A 151 0.10 -13.33 16.62
C ALA A 151 -0.92 -12.27 17.03
N ILE A 152 -0.54 -10.98 17.05
CA ILE A 152 -1.43 -9.85 17.36
C ILE A 152 -2.65 -9.80 16.43
N VAL A 153 -2.46 -10.17 15.16
CA VAL A 153 -3.53 -10.10 14.15
C VAL A 153 -4.15 -11.47 13.82
N GLY A 154 -3.81 -12.51 14.58
CA GLY A 154 -4.28 -13.87 14.32
C GLY A 154 -3.76 -14.48 13.01
N ALA A 155 -2.63 -13.99 12.47
CA ALA A 155 -2.04 -14.53 11.24
C ALA A 155 -1.11 -15.72 11.52
N PRO A 156 -0.97 -16.69 10.60
CA PRO A 156 -0.06 -17.83 10.77
C PRO A 156 1.41 -17.39 10.75
N THR A 157 2.27 -18.08 11.49
CA THR A 157 3.73 -17.85 11.53
C THR A 157 4.50 -18.90 10.72
N GLU A 158 4.02 -20.13 10.68
CA GLU A 158 4.66 -21.27 10.00
C GLU A 158 4.32 -21.37 8.52
N ASN A 159 5.22 -21.96 7.73
CA ASN A 159 5.06 -22.18 6.27
C ASN A 159 4.70 -20.91 5.50
N THR A 160 5.25 -19.79 5.94
CA THR A 160 4.94 -18.47 5.37
C THR A 160 6.00 -17.99 4.39
N PHE A 161 5.61 -17.10 3.47
CA PHE A 161 6.53 -16.41 2.57
C PHE A 161 6.58 -14.90 2.88
N GLY A 162 7.71 -14.27 2.61
CA GLY A 162 7.97 -12.85 2.75
C GLY A 162 7.88 -12.05 1.43
N PRO A 163 8.08 -10.72 1.49
CA PRO A 163 8.03 -9.84 0.32
C PRO A 163 8.95 -10.26 -0.83
N THR A 164 10.16 -10.71 -0.50
CA THR A 164 11.24 -11.02 -1.44
C THR A 164 11.28 -12.48 -1.88
N ASP A 165 10.54 -13.36 -1.20
CA ASP A 165 10.66 -14.80 -1.42
C ASP A 165 10.06 -15.20 -2.77
N PRO A 166 10.71 -16.07 -3.57
CA PRO A 166 10.13 -16.50 -4.83
C PRO A 166 8.87 -17.34 -4.58
N ILE A 167 7.87 -17.21 -5.46
CA ILE A 167 6.70 -18.10 -5.49
C ILE A 167 6.73 -18.85 -6.82
N GLN A 168 6.73 -20.18 -6.74
CA GLN A 168 6.73 -21.02 -7.94
C GLN A 168 5.45 -20.79 -8.75
N GLY A 169 5.60 -20.56 -10.06
CA GLY A 169 4.48 -20.31 -10.98
C GLY A 169 3.90 -18.89 -10.94
N TYR A 170 4.35 -18.04 -10.01
CA TYR A 170 3.94 -16.64 -9.93
C TYR A 170 4.80 -15.75 -10.83
N PHE A 171 4.15 -15.03 -11.74
CA PHE A 171 4.79 -13.98 -12.55
C PHE A 171 3.86 -12.76 -12.62
N ASP A 172 4.32 -11.61 -12.12
CA ASP A 172 3.54 -10.36 -12.04
C ASP A 172 2.83 -10.03 -13.37
N MET A 173 3.57 -10.16 -14.48
CA MET A 173 3.07 -9.81 -15.81
C MET A 173 1.91 -10.68 -16.26
N THR A 174 2.05 -12.01 -16.16
CA THR A 174 1.03 -12.95 -16.64
C THR A 174 -0.19 -12.94 -15.71
N TRP A 175 0.04 -12.83 -14.40
CA TRP A 175 -1.03 -12.77 -13.42
C TRP A 175 -1.88 -11.50 -13.55
N TRP A 176 -1.24 -10.33 -13.70
CA TRP A 176 -1.96 -9.08 -13.96
C TRP A 176 -2.82 -9.11 -15.22
N THR A 177 -2.28 -9.65 -16.33
CA THR A 177 -3.03 -9.80 -17.58
C THR A 177 -4.22 -10.73 -17.39
N ARG A 178 -4.12 -11.79 -16.58
CA ARG A 178 -5.27 -12.65 -16.25
C ARG A 178 -6.35 -11.90 -15.46
N LEU A 179 -5.97 -11.08 -14.49
CA LEU A 179 -6.91 -10.32 -13.65
C LEU A 179 -7.65 -9.18 -14.38
N THR A 180 -7.04 -8.64 -15.44
CA THR A 180 -7.51 -7.41 -16.10
C THR A 180 -7.83 -7.57 -17.57
N GLN A 181 -7.35 -8.63 -18.23
CA GLN A 181 -7.38 -8.80 -19.69
C GLN A 181 -6.69 -7.66 -20.45
N LEU A 182 -5.79 -6.91 -19.79
CA LEU A 182 -5.03 -5.79 -20.35
C LEU A 182 -3.54 -6.14 -20.58
N HIS A 183 -2.79 -5.15 -21.07
CA HIS A 183 -1.34 -5.21 -21.24
C HIS A 183 -0.58 -5.68 -19.99
N PRO A 184 0.65 -6.19 -20.14
CA PRO A 184 1.48 -6.66 -19.04
C PRO A 184 1.63 -5.64 -17.90
N TYR A 185 1.84 -6.17 -16.70
CA TYR A 185 1.98 -5.38 -15.48
C TYR A 185 3.06 -4.30 -15.58
N VAL A 186 2.67 -3.06 -15.27
CA VAL A 186 3.57 -1.92 -15.03
C VAL A 186 3.07 -1.20 -13.79
N SER A 187 3.88 -1.13 -12.74
CA SER A 187 3.46 -0.67 -11.40
C SER A 187 2.82 0.72 -11.38
N SER A 188 3.33 1.65 -12.19
CA SER A 188 2.79 3.01 -12.31
C SER A 188 1.47 3.10 -13.08
N ALA A 189 1.15 2.10 -13.91
CA ALA A 189 -0.05 2.06 -14.74
C ALA A 189 -1.09 1.02 -14.29
N ALA A 190 -0.75 0.15 -13.34
CA ALA A 190 -1.59 -0.93 -12.85
C ALA A 190 -2.72 -0.42 -11.95
N LYS A 191 -3.74 0.20 -12.56
CA LYS A 191 -4.88 0.79 -11.85
C LYS A 191 -5.78 -0.29 -11.25
N ALA A 192 -6.11 -0.16 -9.97
CA ALA A 192 -7.04 -1.03 -9.26
C ALA A 192 -8.44 -1.05 -9.87
N SER A 193 -8.84 0.03 -10.56
CA SER A 193 -10.10 0.07 -11.31
C SER A 193 -10.16 -0.95 -12.45
N SER A 194 -9.00 -1.35 -12.99
CA SER A 194 -8.87 -2.32 -14.09
C SER A 194 -9.10 -3.77 -13.66
N LEU A 195 -9.14 -4.07 -12.36
CA LEU A 195 -9.52 -5.39 -11.88
C LEU A 195 -10.97 -5.70 -12.29
N ILE A 196 -11.18 -6.81 -12.98
CA ILE A 196 -12.50 -7.22 -13.47
C ILE A 196 -13.36 -7.72 -12.31
N HIS A 197 -12.78 -8.55 -11.44
CA HIS A 197 -13.55 -9.19 -10.36
C HIS A 197 -13.78 -8.24 -9.16
N PRO A 198 -15.04 -7.92 -8.79
CA PRO A 198 -15.33 -6.95 -7.74
C PRO A 198 -14.81 -7.39 -6.37
N VAL A 199 -14.88 -8.69 -6.04
CA VAL A 199 -14.36 -9.23 -4.76
C VAL A 199 -12.85 -9.02 -4.63
N ILE A 200 -12.08 -9.23 -5.70
CA ILE A 200 -10.62 -9.03 -5.71
C ILE A 200 -10.29 -7.55 -5.56
N LYS A 201 -11.09 -6.67 -6.17
CA LYS A 201 -10.96 -5.21 -6.04
C LYS A 201 -11.21 -4.74 -4.60
N VAL A 202 -12.19 -5.32 -3.92
CA VAL A 202 -12.44 -5.04 -2.50
C VAL A 202 -11.30 -5.58 -1.63
N ALA A 203 -10.87 -6.82 -1.86
CA ALA A 203 -9.75 -7.42 -1.13
C ALA A 203 -8.47 -6.59 -1.27
N HIS A 204 -8.14 -6.15 -2.50
CA HIS A 204 -7.03 -5.23 -2.77
C HIS A 204 -7.11 -3.95 -1.92
N ARG A 205 -8.28 -3.30 -1.87
CA ARG A 205 -8.46 -2.07 -1.09
C ARG A 205 -8.21 -2.30 0.40
N ILE A 206 -8.60 -3.46 0.93
CA ILE A 206 -8.34 -3.83 2.33
C ILE A 206 -6.84 -4.07 2.55
N ILE A 207 -6.17 -4.87 1.70
CA ILE A 207 -4.72 -5.10 1.75
C ILE A 207 -3.94 -3.78 1.69
N ALA A 208 -4.29 -2.90 0.75
CA ALA A 208 -3.66 -1.60 0.58
C ALA A 208 -3.86 -0.66 1.78
N SER A 209 -4.78 -0.97 2.68
CA SER A 209 -5.03 -0.19 3.90
C SER A 209 -4.43 -0.83 5.16
N LEU A 210 -4.27 -2.15 5.19
CA LEU A 210 -3.78 -2.89 6.38
C LEU A 210 -2.32 -3.36 6.29
N VAL A 211 -1.80 -3.59 5.09
CA VAL A 211 -0.45 -4.14 4.86
C VAL A 211 0.46 -3.07 4.25
N ALA A 212 -0.10 -2.28 3.33
CA ALA A 212 0.63 -1.26 2.58
C ALA A 212 0.01 0.13 2.74
N PRO A 213 -0.18 0.62 3.99
CA PRO A 213 -0.90 1.84 4.28
C PRO A 213 -0.38 3.01 3.43
N ARG A 214 -1.22 3.49 2.51
CA ARG A 214 -0.95 4.66 1.68
C ARG A 214 -2.24 5.42 1.41
N GLU A 215 -2.10 6.71 1.15
CA GLU A 215 -3.24 7.59 0.86
C GLU A 215 -3.92 7.18 -0.46
N GLU A 216 -3.12 7.08 -1.53
CA GLU A 216 -3.60 6.74 -2.85
C GLU A 216 -3.58 5.22 -3.08
N ARG A 217 -4.77 4.63 -3.15
CA ARG A 217 -4.98 3.19 -3.38
C ARG A 217 -5.47 2.91 -4.81
N SER A 218 -5.19 3.82 -5.73
CA SER A 218 -5.63 3.76 -7.13
C SER A 218 -4.82 2.77 -7.96
N THR A 219 -3.59 2.46 -7.56
CA THR A 219 -2.68 1.52 -8.22
C THR A 219 -2.46 0.25 -7.38
N ILE A 220 -1.98 -0.82 -8.01
CA ILE A 220 -1.62 -2.09 -7.38
C ILE A 220 -0.11 -2.31 -7.48
N SER A 221 0.56 -2.43 -6.34
CA SER A 221 2.00 -2.74 -6.28
C SER A 221 2.26 -4.24 -6.46
N ALA A 222 3.47 -4.61 -6.90
CA ALA A 222 3.86 -6.02 -7.08
C ALA A 222 3.66 -6.84 -5.80
N LEU A 223 3.97 -6.24 -4.64
CA LEU A 223 3.76 -6.83 -3.33
C LEU A 223 2.27 -7.14 -3.04
N GLU A 224 1.36 -6.25 -3.42
CA GLU A 224 -0.08 -6.49 -3.28
C GLU A 224 -0.58 -7.54 -4.27
N LEU A 225 -0.05 -7.50 -5.50
CA LEU A 225 -0.39 -8.46 -6.55
C LEU A 225 0.01 -9.89 -6.16
N LYS A 226 1.15 -10.04 -5.47
CA LYS A 226 1.65 -11.30 -4.90
C LYS A 226 0.73 -11.85 -3.79
N ILE A 227 0.24 -10.97 -2.90
CA ILE A 227 -0.75 -11.36 -1.88
C ILE A 227 -2.06 -11.78 -2.54
N LEU A 228 -2.55 -11.04 -3.54
CA LEU A 228 -3.77 -11.39 -4.26
C LEU A 228 -3.63 -12.74 -4.99
N TYR A 229 -2.46 -13.05 -5.54
CA TYR A 229 -2.20 -14.36 -6.12
C TYR A 229 -2.40 -15.47 -5.10
N ALA A 230 -1.75 -15.36 -3.94
CA ALA A 230 -1.89 -16.32 -2.83
C ALA A 230 -3.35 -16.50 -2.39
N MET A 231 -4.13 -15.42 -2.27
CA MET A 231 -5.56 -15.49 -1.92
C MET A 231 -6.41 -16.28 -2.94
N THR A 232 -6.01 -16.28 -4.21
CA THR A 232 -6.77 -16.90 -5.31
C THR A 232 -6.30 -18.30 -5.69
N HIS A 233 -5.23 -18.80 -5.07
CA HIS A 233 -4.66 -20.12 -5.31
C HIS A 233 -4.48 -20.89 -4.00
N PRO A 234 -5.58 -21.17 -3.25
CA PRO A 234 -5.51 -21.84 -1.96
C PRO A 234 -4.85 -23.23 -2.04
N GLU A 235 -4.93 -23.91 -3.18
CA GLU A 235 -4.32 -25.22 -3.41
C GLU A 235 -2.79 -25.23 -3.29
N ASN A 236 -2.14 -24.07 -3.43
CA ASN A 236 -0.70 -23.94 -3.33
C ASN A 236 -0.21 -23.68 -1.90
N ASN A 237 -1.12 -23.59 -0.90
CA ASN A 237 -0.80 -23.31 0.50
C ASN A 237 0.14 -22.10 0.69
N LEU A 238 -0.07 -21.05 -0.11
CA LEU A 238 0.75 -19.84 -0.09
C LEU A 238 0.27 -18.91 1.03
N ILE A 239 0.97 -18.88 2.16
CA ILE A 239 0.60 -18.05 3.30
C ILE A 239 1.58 -16.86 3.42
N PRO A 240 1.17 -15.60 3.17
CA PRO A 240 2.06 -14.47 3.34
C PRO A 240 2.26 -14.17 4.83
N HIS A 241 3.50 -13.94 5.22
CA HIS A 241 3.86 -13.55 6.58
C HIS A 241 3.51 -12.08 6.82
N TYR A 242 2.42 -11.81 7.54
CA TYR A 242 1.89 -10.46 7.72
C TYR A 242 2.93 -9.45 8.24
N GLY A 243 3.62 -9.77 9.33
CA GLY A 243 4.67 -8.97 9.95
C GLY A 243 5.82 -8.62 9.00
N ARG A 244 6.34 -9.57 8.21
CA ARG A 244 7.36 -9.30 7.19
C ARG A 244 6.88 -8.28 6.16
N PHE A 245 5.65 -8.45 5.64
CA PHE A 245 5.08 -7.55 4.65
C PHE A 245 4.81 -6.15 5.23
N LEU A 246 4.27 -6.09 6.45
CA LEU A 246 3.98 -4.84 7.13
C LEU A 246 5.28 -4.07 7.47
N CYS A 247 6.25 -4.72 8.10
CA CYS A 247 7.51 -4.08 8.48
C CYS A 247 8.29 -3.58 7.27
N HIS A 248 8.33 -4.35 6.17
CA HIS A 248 8.92 -3.88 4.92
C HIS A 248 8.29 -2.56 4.42
N LYS A 249 6.98 -2.36 4.63
CA LYS A 249 6.30 -1.10 4.30
C LYS A 249 6.54 -0.01 5.33
N LEU A 250 6.53 -0.31 6.63
CA LEU A 250 6.79 0.66 7.69
C LEU A 250 8.20 1.25 7.60
N ILE A 251 9.23 0.44 7.32
CA ILE A 251 10.61 0.91 7.11
C ILE A 251 10.72 1.82 5.88
N ARG A 252 9.97 1.52 4.81
CA ARG A 252 9.91 2.42 3.65
C ARG A 252 9.18 3.73 3.97
N LEU A 253 8.16 3.69 4.82
CA LEU A 253 7.45 4.89 5.27
C LEU A 253 8.32 5.75 6.19
N SER A 254 9.14 5.14 7.07
CA SER A 254 10.04 5.84 7.99
C SER A 254 11.22 6.54 7.29
N THR A 255 11.50 6.18 6.04
CA THR A 255 12.53 6.79 5.19
C THR A 255 11.94 7.72 4.13
N SER A 256 10.62 7.68 3.89
CA SER A 256 9.96 8.58 2.94
C SER A 256 9.94 10.02 3.44
N ARG A 257 10.26 10.97 2.55
CA ARG A 257 10.21 12.42 2.84
C ARG A 257 8.92 13.09 2.34
N SER A 258 8.05 12.35 1.66
CA SER A 258 6.86 12.90 0.99
C SER A 258 5.61 12.06 1.23
N GLY A 259 4.45 12.65 0.91
CA GLY A 259 3.13 12.05 1.06
C GLY A 259 2.59 12.12 2.49
N LYS A 260 1.30 11.86 2.65
CA LYS A 260 0.66 11.78 3.97
C LYS A 260 1.02 10.48 4.69
N ILE A 261 1.00 10.54 6.01
CA ILE A 261 1.21 9.38 6.90
C ILE A 261 -0.14 8.70 7.13
N VAL A 262 -0.22 7.39 6.86
CA VAL A 262 -1.50 6.63 6.84
C VAL A 262 -1.42 5.30 7.62
N CYS A 263 -0.55 5.22 8.63
CA CYS A 263 -0.33 3.99 9.42
C CYS A 263 -0.66 4.13 10.92
N GLY A 264 -1.38 5.19 11.31
CA GLY A 264 -1.61 5.47 12.74
C GLY A 264 -2.47 4.45 13.46
N GLY A 265 -3.39 3.78 12.75
CA GLY A 265 -4.19 2.71 13.31
C GLY A 265 -3.37 1.43 13.53
N ILE A 266 -2.45 1.11 12.62
CA ILE A 266 -1.47 0.02 12.82
C ILE A 266 -0.56 0.32 14.02
N VAL A 267 -0.05 1.55 14.15
CA VAL A 267 0.79 1.90 15.31
C VAL A 267 0.01 1.73 16.61
N SER A 268 -1.27 2.15 16.63
CA SER A 268 -2.12 1.99 17.81
C SER A 268 -2.46 0.52 18.10
N MET A 269 -2.62 -0.31 17.07
CA MET A 269 -2.76 -1.77 17.20
C MET A 269 -1.53 -2.39 17.88
N LEU A 270 -0.33 -2.05 17.42
CA LEU A 270 0.92 -2.53 17.99
C LEU A 270 1.12 -2.04 19.44
N ALA A 271 0.72 -0.79 19.72
CA ALA A 271 0.77 -0.20 21.06
C ALA A 271 -0.09 -0.98 22.07
N LYS A 272 -1.34 -1.28 21.71
CA LYS A 272 -2.28 -2.02 22.57
C LYS A 272 -1.77 -3.42 22.91
N SER A 273 -1.15 -4.11 21.95
CA SER A 273 -0.59 -5.44 22.18
C SER A 273 0.67 -5.44 23.03
N ALA A 274 1.38 -4.32 23.12
CA ALA A 274 2.57 -4.19 23.96
C ALA A 274 2.24 -3.95 25.44
N HIS A 275 0.96 -4.09 25.85
CA HIS A 275 0.46 -3.79 27.20
C HIS A 275 0.75 -2.35 27.67
N ILE A 276 0.58 -1.38 26.77
CA ILE A 276 0.65 0.07 27.04
C ILE A 276 -0.74 0.60 27.42
#